data_AF-A0A7D6H3J3-F1
#
_entry.id   AF-A0A7D6H3J3-F1
#
_cell.length_a   1.000
_cell.length_b   1.000
_cell.length_c   1.000
_cell.angle_alpha   90.00
_cell.angle_beta   90.00
_cell.angle_gamma   90.00
#
_symmetry.space_group_name_H-M   'P 1'
#
loop_
_entity.id
_entity.type
_entity.pdbx_description
1 polymer ?
#
loop_
_entity_poly.entity_id
_entity_poly.type
_entity_poly.pdbx_seq_one_letter_code
_entity_poly.pdbx_strand_id
1 'polypeptide(L)'
;MLQFAFLPLQSGGEAPALDPTIILIGTVIGIIIAAIGGYWVYKDASKRENNELLWSIGIAALLFLLLPVGVVALIVYVIVRNDVTSGDPTQDGTVSSEW
;
A
#
# COMPACT_ATOMS: atom_id res chain seq x y z
N MET A 1 -32.03 -38.75 12.48
CA MET A 1 -31.73 -37.32 12.75
C MET A 1 -30.37 -37.11 13.42
N LEU A 2 -29.82 -38.08 14.15
CA LEU A 2 -28.47 -38.01 14.75
C LEU A 2 -27.31 -37.97 13.75
N GLN A 3 -27.53 -38.38 12.49
CA GLN A 3 -26.51 -38.33 11.42
C GLN A 3 -26.02 -36.91 11.10
N PHE A 4 -26.86 -35.88 11.34
CA PHE A 4 -26.50 -34.49 11.09
C PHE A 4 -25.67 -33.87 12.23
N ALA A 5 -25.68 -34.48 13.42
CA ALA A 5 -24.94 -33.97 14.59
C ALA A 5 -23.42 -34.19 14.48
N PHE A 6 -22.99 -35.11 13.61
CA PHE A 6 -21.57 -35.45 13.41
C PHE A 6 -20.97 -34.89 12.13
N LEU A 7 -21.76 -34.21 11.27
CA LEU A 7 -21.25 -33.52 10.09
C LEU A 7 -20.05 -32.58 10.38
N PRO A 8 -20.07 -31.73 11.44
CA PRO A 8 -18.95 -30.86 11.73
C PRO A 8 -17.71 -31.59 12.29
N LEU A 9 -17.83 -32.85 12.73
CA LEU A 9 -16.68 -33.69 13.11
C LEU A 9 -16.12 -34.49 11.93
N GLN A 10 -16.87 -34.64 10.82
CA GLN A 10 -16.43 -35.32 9.60
C GLN A 10 -15.78 -34.39 8.59
N SER A 11 -16.14 -33.10 8.59
CA SER A 11 -15.27 -32.08 8.04
C SER A 11 -14.06 -32.01 8.99
N GLY A 12 -13.02 -32.79 8.71
CA GLY A 12 -11.74 -32.62 9.38
C GLY A 12 -11.48 -31.12 9.43
N GLY A 13 -11.27 -30.57 10.63
CA GLY A 13 -11.17 -29.13 10.91
C GLY A 13 -9.98 -28.43 10.23
N GLU A 14 -9.51 -29.01 9.14
CA GLU A 14 -8.66 -28.44 8.12
C GLU A 14 -9.43 -27.25 7.53
N ALA A 15 -9.19 -26.06 8.09
CA ALA A 15 -9.40 -24.83 7.34
C ALA A 15 -8.87 -25.07 5.93
N PRO A 16 -9.58 -24.67 4.86
CA PRO A 16 -9.16 -24.96 3.49
C PRO A 16 -7.71 -24.48 3.33
N ALA A 17 -6.78 -25.43 3.35
CA ALA A 17 -5.37 -25.13 3.24
C ALA A 17 -5.19 -24.67 1.79
N LEU A 18 -4.97 -23.37 1.61
CA LEU A 18 -4.64 -22.84 0.29
C LEU A 18 -3.40 -23.59 -0.21
N ASP A 19 -3.46 -24.12 -1.43
CA ASP A 19 -2.33 -24.78 -2.07
C ASP A 19 -1.10 -23.85 -1.99
N PRO A 20 0.06 -24.33 -1.48
CA PRO A 20 1.29 -23.54 -1.41
C PRO A 20 1.66 -22.89 -2.75
N THR A 21 1.32 -23.54 -3.87
CA THR A 21 1.51 -23.02 -5.23
C THR A 21 0.66 -21.78 -5.47
N ILE A 22 -0.59 -21.77 -5.03
CA ILE A 22 -1.51 -20.62 -5.14
C ILE A 22 -0.97 -19.45 -4.30
N ILE A 23 -0.49 -19.73 -3.09
CA ILE A 23 0.11 -18.71 -2.21
C ILE A 23 1.35 -18.10 -2.88
N LEU A 24 2.22 -18.93 -3.47
CA LEU A 24 3.42 -18.47 -4.17
C LEU A 24 3.06 -17.60 -5.37
N ILE A 25 2.12 -18.05 -6.21
CA ILE A 25 1.65 -17.28 -7.38
C ILE A 25 1.08 -15.94 -6.93
N GLY A 26 0.21 -15.93 -5.91
CA GLY A 26 -0.36 -14.69 -5.37
C GLY A 26 0.71 -13.74 -4.82
N THR A 27 1.72 -14.28 -4.14
CA THR A 27 2.85 -13.51 -3.61
C THR A 27 3.67 -12.89 -4.73
N VAL A 28 4.01 -13.65 -5.77
CA VAL A 28 4.76 -13.15 -6.94
C VAL A 28 3.97 -12.06 -7.66
N ILE A 29 2.68 -12.25 -7.88
CA ILE A 29 1.80 -11.23 -8.48
C ILE A 29 1.77 -9.97 -7.61
N GLY A 30 1.61 -10.12 -6.29
CA GLY A 30 1.62 -9.01 -5.34
C GLY A 30 2.94 -8.22 -5.40
N ILE A 31 4.09 -8.91 -5.44
CA ILE A 31 5.40 -8.28 -5.57
C ILE A 31 5.50 -7.50 -6.89
N ILE A 32 5.03 -8.08 -8.01
CA ILE A 32 5.05 -7.42 -9.32
C ILE A 32 4.20 -6.14 -9.28
N ILE A 33 2.98 -6.20 -8.72
CA ILE A 33 2.08 -5.05 -8.60
C ILE A 33 2.74 -3.96 -7.74
N ALA A 34 3.28 -4.33 -6.58
CA ALA A 34 3.96 -3.41 -5.67
C ALA A 34 5.19 -2.76 -6.32
N ALA A 35 6.00 -3.53 -7.04
CA ALA A 35 7.19 -3.03 -7.73
C ALA A 35 6.82 -2.06 -8.86
N ILE A 36 5.85 -2.42 -9.71
CA ILE A 36 5.38 -1.55 -10.80
C ILE A 36 4.77 -0.28 -10.25
N GLY A 37 3.87 -0.40 -9.26
CA GLY A 37 3.21 0.74 -8.63
C GLY A 37 4.21 1.66 -7.93
N GLY A 38 5.08 1.11 -7.09
CA GLY A 38 6.12 1.86 -6.39
C GLY A 38 7.10 2.53 -7.34
N TYR A 39 7.55 1.85 -8.39
CA TYR A 39 8.44 2.43 -9.41
C TYR A 39 7.77 3.58 -10.16
N TRP A 40 6.49 3.43 -10.54
CA TRP A 40 5.75 4.47 -11.21
C TRP A 40 5.61 5.71 -10.32
N VAL A 41 5.23 5.51 -9.04
CA VAL A 41 5.14 6.58 -8.05
C VAL A 41 6.48 7.26 -7.84
N TYR A 42 7.57 6.49 -7.72
CA TYR A 42 8.92 7.04 -7.57
C TYR A 42 9.24 7.99 -8.73
N LYS A 43 9.07 7.51 -9.96
CA LYS A 43 9.35 8.29 -11.17
C LYS A 43 8.44 9.52 -11.31
N ASP A 44 7.17 9.43 -10.91
CA ASP A 44 6.25 10.56 -10.93
C ASP A 44 6.58 11.58 -9.83
N ALA A 45 6.92 11.14 -8.62
CA ALA A 45 7.30 12.00 -7.51
C ALA A 45 8.65 12.70 -7.75
N SER A 46 9.65 12.00 -8.29
CA SER A 46 10.96 12.60 -8.62
C SER A 46 10.83 13.72 -9.66
N LYS A 47 9.87 13.63 -10.58
CA LYS A 47 9.60 14.70 -11.55
C LYS A 47 8.90 15.92 -10.95
N ARG A 48 8.31 15.75 -9.78
CA ARG A 48 7.49 16.75 -9.08
C ARG A 48 8.20 17.31 -7.84
N GLU A 49 9.47 16.95 -7.66
CA GLU A 49 10.29 17.35 -6.50
C GLU A 49 9.60 17.11 -5.15
N ASN A 50 8.77 16.05 -5.10
CA ASN A 50 8.09 15.59 -3.89
C ASN A 50 8.91 14.43 -3.28
N ASN A 51 8.68 14.09 -2.02
CA ASN A 51 9.39 13.03 -1.30
C ASN A 51 9.14 11.64 -1.93
N GLU A 52 9.96 11.30 -2.92
CA GLU A 52 9.82 10.17 -3.82
C GLU A 52 10.04 8.85 -3.11
N LEU A 53 10.94 8.81 -2.13
CA LEU A 53 11.22 7.63 -1.33
C LEU A 53 10.04 7.30 -0.43
N LEU A 54 9.50 8.30 0.28
CA LEU A 54 8.37 8.08 1.18
C LEU A 54 7.13 7.61 0.42
N TRP A 55 6.81 8.26 -0.70
CA TRP A 55 5.64 7.90 -1.51
C TRP A 55 5.80 6.54 -2.19
N SER A 56 6.96 6.26 -2.79
CA SER A 56 7.18 4.99 -3.49
C SER A 56 7.18 3.78 -2.56
N ILE A 57 7.89 3.87 -1.43
CA ILE A 57 7.96 2.79 -0.44
C ILE A 57 6.59 2.61 0.23
N GLY A 58 5.94 3.72 0.62
CA GLY A 58 4.61 3.68 1.24
C GLY A 58 3.57 3.00 0.35
N ILE A 59 3.51 3.38 -0.93
CA ILE A 59 2.55 2.80 -1.87
C ILE A 59 2.91 1.35 -2.22
N ALA A 60 4.18 1.02 -2.46
CA ALA A 60 4.60 -0.36 -2.72
C ALA A 60 4.26 -1.28 -1.55
N ALA A 61 4.56 -0.86 -0.31
CA ALA A 61 4.27 -1.63 0.89
C ALA A 61 2.76 -1.83 1.08
N LEU A 62 1.95 -0.79 0.91
CA LEU A 62 0.50 -0.89 1.05
C LEU A 62 -0.12 -1.74 -0.07
N LEU A 63 0.34 -1.64 -1.32
CA LEU A 63 -0.13 -2.49 -2.42
C LEU A 63 0.19 -3.97 -2.19
N PHE A 64 1.32 -4.28 -1.55
CA PHE A 64 1.71 -5.65 -1.25
C PHE A 64 0.97 -6.23 -0.04
N LEU A 65 0.95 -5.50 1.08
CA LEU A 65 0.43 -6.01 2.35
C LEU A 65 -1.10 -5.93 2.43
N LEU A 66 -1.68 -4.86 1.87
CA LEU A 66 -3.09 -4.51 2.01
C LEU A 66 -3.60 -3.92 0.70
N LEU A 67 -3.69 -4.73 -0.35
CA LEU A 67 -4.00 -4.29 -1.72
C LEU A 67 -5.12 -3.23 -1.81
N PRO A 68 -6.29 -3.37 -1.15
CA PRO A 68 -7.33 -2.33 -1.22
C PRO A 68 -6.89 -1.00 -0.63
N VAL A 69 -6.17 -1.03 0.50
CA VAL A 69 -5.61 0.17 1.15
C VAL A 69 -4.52 0.78 0.27
N GLY A 70 -3.68 -0.04 -0.37
CA GLY A 70 -2.68 0.42 -1.34
C GLY A 70 -3.29 1.13 -2.53
N VAL A 71 -4.41 0.63 -3.06
CA VAL A 71 -5.15 1.31 -4.15
C VAL A 71 -5.69 2.66 -3.68
N VAL A 72 -6.29 2.72 -2.49
CA VAL A 72 -6.76 3.99 -1.92
C VAL A 72 -5.60 4.98 -1.72
N ALA A 73 -4.46 4.52 -1.18
CA ALA A 73 -3.27 5.35 -1.01
C ALA A 73 -2.73 5.87 -2.36
N LEU A 74 -2.72 5.04 -3.40
CA LEU A 74 -2.34 5.44 -4.75
C LEU A 74 -3.29 6.51 -5.32
N ILE A 75 -4.60 6.39 -5.08
CA ILE A 75 -5.58 7.42 -5.47
C ILE A 75 -5.31 8.74 -4.72
N VAL A 76 -5.09 8.68 -3.40
CA VAL A 76 -4.75 9.86 -2.59
C VAL A 76 -3.49 10.53 -3.11
N TYR A 77 -2.45 9.76 -3.42
CA TYR A 77 -1.24 10.29 -4.05
C TYR A 77 -1.54 11.02 -5.35
N VAL A 78 -2.34 10.42 -6.25
CA VAL A 78 -2.70 11.05 -7.54
C VAL A 78 -3.45 12.37 -7.36
N ILE A 79 -4.24 12.52 -6.29
CA ILE A 79 -4.95 13.76 -5.96
C ILE A 79 -3.97 14.80 -5.40
N VAL A 80 -3.16 14.44 -4.41
CA VAL A 80 -2.31 15.38 -3.63
C VAL A 80 -0.98 15.70 -4.31
N ARG A 81 -0.54 14.91 -5.30
CA ARG A 81 0.78 15.06 -5.96
C ARG A 81 1.03 16.41 -6.65
N ASN A 82 0.00 17.23 -6.87
CA ASN A 82 0.16 18.59 -7.41
C ASN A 82 0.21 19.65 -6.30
N ASP A 83 -0.31 19.37 -5.11
CA ASP A 83 -0.47 20.37 -4.05
C ASP A 83 0.87 20.64 -3.33
N VAL A 84 1.78 19.66 -3.35
CA VAL A 84 3.11 19.77 -2.69
C VAL A 84 4.03 20.77 -3.41
N THR A 85 3.72 21.15 -4.65
CA THR A 85 4.43 22.23 -5.36
C THR A 85 3.87 23.63 -5.09
N SER A 86 2.83 23.76 -4.24
CA SER A 86 2.09 25.03 -4.06
C SER A 86 1.99 25.53 -2.61
N GLY A 87 2.87 25.13 -1.69
CA GLY A 87 3.04 25.77 -0.37
C GLY A 87 4.47 26.31 -0.23
N ASP A 88 4.75 27.58 -0.55
CA ASP A 88 4.53 28.83 0.22
C ASP A 88 5.75 29.18 1.11
N PRO A 89 6.51 30.27 0.83
CA PRO A 89 7.65 30.72 1.65
C PRO A 89 7.31 31.20 3.07
N THR A 90 6.09 30.96 3.59
CA THR A 90 5.69 31.39 4.95
C THR A 90 6.21 30.50 6.09
N GLN A 91 7.40 29.93 5.93
CA GLN A 91 8.22 29.51 7.07
C GLN A 91 9.63 30.10 7.04
N ASP A 92 9.79 31.25 6.37
CA ASP A 92 10.95 32.11 6.51
C ASP A 92 10.65 33.19 7.57
N GLY A 93 11.21 33.04 8.77
CA GLY A 93 11.33 34.16 9.72
C GLY A 93 10.38 34.22 10.92
N THR A 94 10.38 33.22 11.82
CA THR A 94 10.39 33.55 13.26
C THR A 94 11.84 33.68 13.73
N VAL A 95 12.52 34.67 13.17
CA VAL A 95 13.59 35.40 13.86
C VAL A 95 12.93 36.63 14.47
N SER A 96 12.16 36.45 15.55
CA SER A 96 11.83 37.56 16.44
C SER A 96 12.88 37.57 17.54
N SER A 97 13.98 38.26 17.22
CA SER A 97 14.91 38.81 18.19
C SER A 97 14.17 39.80 19.09
N GLU A 98 13.75 39.36 20.26
CA GLU A 98 13.46 40.23 21.40
C GLU A 98 13.99 39.54 22.66
N TRP A 99 15.19 39.94 23.09
CA TRP A 99 15.65 40.34 24.44
C TRP A 99 17.18 40.44 24.42
#